data_AF-A0A524J492-F1
#
_entry.id   AF-A0A524J492-F1
#
_cell.length_a   1.000
_cell.length_b   1.000
_cell.length_c   1.000
_cell.angle_alpha   90.00
_cell.angle_beta   90.00
_cell.angle_gamma   90.00
#
_symmetry.space_group_name_H-M   'P 1'
#
loop_
_entity.id
_entity.type
_entity.pdbx_description
1 polymer ?
#
loop_
_entity_poly.entity_id
_entity_poly.type
_entity_poly.pdbx_seq_one_letter_code
_entity_poly.pdbx_strand_id
1 'polypeptide(L)'
;MNQPPEPPSPRGPNDPPPGLRAQIGATREAAMALAVAHVDLAKAEAGAIAGEVGRVAALAALAIVLVIFAVFLLVIGVSLSMGQLLLGSMAWGVIHGVLLFCSLALAAILLALGTPGGRLGVRLLISIAVGLVVGVVFGLNLPNQLYASIAESLSLGVDPANQPLVVGAALGSLIGLIAGLIVAIRMPGSPWGRIGAFILLTVLGVAVGAFTAITFGPQVGAGIGITVGYVIWIVLMAIEASNVDPETLKLRFYPTQTIETSKETLEWLQKRMPPGIGS
;
A
#
# COMPACT_ATOMS: atom_id res chain seq x y z
N MET A 1 6.50 7.24 -35.09
CA MET A 1 5.69 8.45 -35.22
C MET A 1 5.70 8.84 -36.69
N ASN A 2 4.58 8.67 -37.38
CA ASN A 2 4.46 9.20 -38.74
C ASN A 2 4.48 10.72 -38.64
N GLN A 3 5.27 11.40 -39.48
CA GLN A 3 5.21 12.86 -39.58
C GLN A 3 3.76 13.26 -39.89
N PRO A 4 3.22 14.30 -39.21
CA PRO A 4 1.92 14.83 -39.58
C PRO A 4 1.98 15.23 -41.06
N PRO A 5 0.93 14.96 -41.84
CA PRO A 5 0.92 15.31 -43.26
C PRO A 5 1.20 16.81 -43.40
N GLU A 6 2.14 17.14 -44.29
CA GLU A 6 2.54 18.51 -44.55
C GLU A 6 1.29 19.29 -45.01
N PRO A 7 1.00 20.46 -44.40
CA PRO A 7 -0.16 21.24 -44.80
C PRO A 7 -0.05 21.61 -46.29
N PRO A 8 -1.14 21.54 -47.05
CA PRO A 8 -1.10 21.87 -48.47
C PRO A 8 -0.58 23.30 -48.65
N SER A 9 0.33 23.48 -49.62
CA SER A 9 0.92 24.78 -49.93
C SER A 9 -0.17 25.84 -50.16
N PRO A 10 -0.03 27.07 -49.60
CA PRO A 10 -0.99 28.15 -49.83
C PRO A 10 -1.14 28.42 -51.33
N ARG A 11 -2.39 28.51 -51.81
CA ARG A 11 -2.66 28.83 -53.22
C ARG A 11 -2.21 30.23 -53.58
N GLY A 12 -1.73 30.40 -54.80
CA GLY A 12 -1.35 31.70 -55.33
C GLY A 12 -2.59 32.56 -55.63
N PRO A 13 -2.48 33.89 -55.59
CA PRO A 13 -3.61 34.81 -55.81
C PRO A 13 -4.27 34.70 -57.19
N ASN A 14 -3.67 33.97 -58.14
CA ASN A 14 -4.17 33.80 -59.52
C ASN A 14 -4.71 32.39 -59.81
N ASP A 15 -4.79 31.50 -58.81
CA ASP A 15 -5.31 30.15 -59.04
C ASP A 15 -6.85 30.19 -59.24
N PRO A 16 -7.39 29.55 -60.29
CA PRO A 16 -8.83 29.51 -60.51
C PRO A 16 -9.55 28.84 -59.33
N PRO A 17 -10.75 29.32 -58.95
CA PRO A 17 -11.49 28.78 -57.80
C PRO A 17 -11.80 27.29 -58.03
N PRO A 18 -11.71 26.46 -56.97
CA PRO A 18 -11.89 25.03 -57.11
C PRO A 18 -13.33 24.72 -57.50
N GLY A 19 -13.51 23.87 -58.52
CA GLY A 19 -14.84 23.41 -58.94
C GLY A 19 -15.55 22.64 -57.82
N LEU A 20 -16.88 22.57 -57.87
CA LEU A 20 -17.73 21.90 -56.86
C LEU A 20 -17.27 20.47 -56.54
N ARG A 21 -16.88 19.69 -57.55
CA ARG A 21 -16.36 18.33 -57.36
C ARG A 21 -15.06 18.31 -56.56
N ALA A 22 -14.17 19.29 -56.78
CA ALA A 22 -12.93 19.42 -56.03
C ALA A 22 -13.18 19.86 -54.58
N GLN A 23 -14.15 20.74 -54.34
CA GLN A 23 -14.56 21.12 -52.98
C GLN A 23 -15.19 19.95 -52.21
N ILE A 24 -16.06 19.17 -52.86
CA ILE A 24 -16.65 17.96 -52.29
C ILE A 24 -15.54 16.93 -51.99
N GLY A 25 -14.59 16.76 -52.91
CA GLY A 25 -13.43 15.88 -52.74
C GLY A 25 -12.59 16.28 -51.52
N ALA A 26 -12.19 17.55 -51.43
CA ALA A 26 -11.44 18.08 -50.30
C ALA A 26 -12.20 17.94 -48.96
N THR A 27 -13.51 18.12 -48.97
CA THR A 27 -14.37 17.93 -47.78
C THR A 27 -14.39 16.46 -47.35
N ARG A 28 -14.53 15.53 -48.31
CA ARG A 28 -14.49 14.09 -48.04
C ARG A 28 -13.13 13.65 -47.51
N GLU A 29 -12.04 14.15 -48.09
CA GLU A 29 -10.68 13.86 -47.64
C GLU A 29 -10.43 14.38 -46.22
N ALA A 30 -10.83 15.61 -45.92
CA ALA A 30 -10.75 16.16 -44.57
C ALA A 30 -11.58 15.34 -43.57
N ALA A 31 -12.79 14.91 -43.95
CA ALA A 31 -13.63 14.05 -43.11
C ALA A 31 -12.98 12.67 -42.85
N MET A 32 -12.39 12.05 -43.88
CA MET A 32 -11.64 10.80 -43.72
C MET A 32 -10.40 10.98 -42.85
N ALA A 33 -9.64 12.07 -43.03
CA ALA A 33 -8.47 12.38 -42.23
C ALA A 33 -8.84 12.55 -40.75
N LEU A 34 -9.94 13.22 -40.45
CA LEU A 34 -10.47 13.36 -39.08
C LEU A 34 -10.89 11.99 -38.51
N ALA A 35 -11.58 11.16 -39.27
CA ALA A 35 -11.97 9.82 -38.84
C ALA A 35 -10.74 8.94 -38.54
N VAL A 36 -9.71 8.98 -39.38
CA VAL A 36 -8.45 8.27 -39.16
C VAL A 36 -7.75 8.79 -37.90
N ALA A 37 -7.71 10.10 -37.67
CA ALA A 37 -7.13 10.67 -36.46
C ALA A 37 -7.83 10.19 -35.17
N HIS A 38 -9.16 10.08 -35.16
CA HIS A 38 -9.90 9.49 -34.04
C HIS A 38 -9.58 8.01 -33.84
N VAL A 39 -9.44 7.23 -34.92
CA VAL A 39 -9.07 5.81 -34.84
C VAL A 39 -7.65 5.65 -34.31
N ASP A 40 -6.71 6.48 -34.76
CA ASP A 40 -5.32 6.43 -34.31
C ASP A 40 -5.18 6.86 -32.85
N LEU A 41 -5.92 7.88 -32.41
CA LEU A 41 -6.03 8.27 -31.01
C LEU A 41 -6.59 7.12 -30.15
N ALA A 42 -7.70 6.52 -30.58
CA ALA A 42 -8.32 5.40 -29.87
C ALA A 42 -7.38 4.19 -29.76
N LYS A 43 -6.61 3.87 -30.81
CA LYS A 43 -5.59 2.81 -30.77
C LYS A 43 -4.45 3.15 -29.82
N ALA A 44 -4.00 4.40 -29.79
CA ALA A 44 -2.94 4.85 -28.90
C ALA A 44 -3.37 4.76 -27.43
N GLU A 45 -4.58 5.23 -27.09
CA GLU A 45 -5.15 5.09 -25.75
C GLU A 45 -5.35 3.62 -25.37
N ALA A 46 -5.91 2.80 -26.27
CA ALA A 46 -6.11 1.37 -26.03
C ALA A 46 -4.79 0.63 -25.77
N GLY A 47 -3.72 0.98 -26.50
CA GLY A 47 -2.38 0.42 -26.28
C GLY A 47 -1.80 0.80 -24.92
N ALA A 48 -1.96 2.05 -24.51
CA ALA A 48 -1.53 2.52 -23.18
C ALA A 48 -2.31 1.82 -22.06
N ILE A 49 -3.64 1.71 -22.20
CA ILE A 49 -4.50 0.99 -21.26
C ILE A 49 -4.11 -0.48 -21.19
N ALA A 50 -3.90 -1.15 -22.33
CA ALA A 50 -3.49 -2.56 -22.37
C ALA A 50 -2.15 -2.80 -21.65
N GLY A 51 -1.18 -1.89 -21.82
CA GLY A 51 0.09 -1.95 -21.10
C GLY A 51 -0.08 -1.82 -19.58
N GLU A 52 -0.91 -0.88 -19.13
CA GLU A 52 -1.21 -0.70 -17.71
C GLU A 52 -1.97 -1.91 -17.13
N VAL A 53 -2.97 -2.44 -17.85
CA VAL A 53 -3.70 -3.66 -17.48
C VAL A 53 -2.74 -4.84 -17.37
N GLY A 54 -1.81 -5.01 -18.32
CA GLY A 54 -0.81 -6.08 -18.28
C GLY A 54 0.10 -6.00 -17.06
N ARG A 55 0.57 -4.79 -16.71
CA ARG A 55 1.37 -4.56 -15.49
C ARG A 55 0.60 -4.90 -14.22
N VAL A 56 -0.65 -4.44 -14.14
CA VAL A 56 -1.53 -4.68 -12.99
C VAL A 56 -1.86 -6.15 -12.84
N ALA A 57 -2.15 -6.85 -13.96
CA ALA A 57 -2.36 -8.29 -13.98
C ALA A 57 -1.13 -9.07 -13.51
N ALA A 58 0.08 -8.67 -13.94
CA ALA A 58 1.32 -9.29 -13.50
C ALA A 58 1.57 -9.12 -11.99
N LEU A 59 1.33 -7.91 -11.45
CA LEU A 59 1.46 -7.65 -10.02
C LEU A 59 0.40 -8.39 -9.19
N ALA A 60 -0.84 -8.46 -9.69
CA ALA A 60 -1.91 -9.22 -9.05
C ALA A 60 -1.59 -10.73 -9.03
N ALA A 61 -1.10 -11.28 -10.14
CA ALA A 61 -0.64 -12.67 -10.22
C ALA A 61 0.50 -12.93 -9.23
N LEU A 62 1.50 -12.04 -9.16
CA LEU A 62 2.59 -12.13 -8.19
C LEU A 62 2.07 -12.13 -6.75
N ALA A 63 1.12 -11.25 -6.42
CA ALA A 63 0.53 -11.20 -5.08
C ALA A 63 -0.18 -12.52 -4.73
N ILE A 64 -0.94 -13.11 -5.66
CA ILE A 64 -1.61 -14.40 -5.46
C ILE A 64 -0.59 -15.51 -5.20
N VAL A 65 0.47 -15.58 -6.00
CA VAL A 65 1.54 -16.58 -5.83
C VAL A 65 2.20 -16.44 -4.45
N LEU A 66 2.52 -15.21 -4.03
CA LEU A 66 3.13 -14.94 -2.72
C LEU A 66 2.22 -15.36 -1.56
N VAL A 67 0.91 -15.11 -1.65
CA VAL A 67 -0.07 -15.57 -0.64
C VAL A 67 -0.12 -17.10 -0.59
N ILE A 68 -0.12 -17.77 -1.74
CA ILE A 68 -0.08 -19.24 -1.80
C ILE A 68 1.18 -19.78 -1.11
N PHE A 69 2.36 -19.18 -1.37
CA PHE A 69 3.59 -19.55 -0.68
C PHE A 69 3.50 -19.31 0.83
N ALA A 70 2.93 -18.19 1.28
CA ALA A 70 2.73 -17.91 2.70
C ALA A 70 1.83 -18.97 3.36
N VAL A 71 0.75 -19.39 2.69
CA VAL A 71 -0.16 -20.44 3.16
C VAL A 71 0.57 -21.80 3.24
N PHE A 72 1.30 -22.20 2.21
CA PHE A 72 2.08 -23.44 2.24
C PHE A 72 3.12 -23.44 3.36
N LEU A 73 3.84 -22.33 3.51
CA LEU A 73 4.85 -22.16 4.54
C LEU A 73 4.24 -22.19 5.94
N LEU A 74 3.05 -21.62 6.12
CA LEU A 74 2.29 -21.73 7.37
C LEU A 74 1.86 -23.18 7.64
N VAL A 75 1.26 -23.88 6.68
CA VAL A 75 0.76 -25.26 6.87
C VAL A 75 1.91 -26.23 7.16
N ILE A 76 2.94 -26.22 6.31
CA ILE A 76 4.10 -27.10 6.47
C ILE A 76 4.90 -26.69 7.70
N GLY A 77 5.17 -25.39 7.84
CA GLY A 77 5.96 -24.86 8.94
C GLY A 77 5.33 -25.11 10.31
N VAL A 78 4.03 -24.86 10.47
CA VAL A 78 3.32 -25.16 11.72
C VAL A 78 3.38 -26.65 12.03
N SER A 79 3.12 -27.52 11.04
CA SER A 79 3.17 -28.98 11.21
C SER A 79 4.55 -29.47 11.66
N LEU A 80 5.63 -28.95 11.04
CA LEU A 80 7.01 -29.28 11.42
C LEU A 80 7.41 -28.66 12.75
N SER A 81 6.86 -27.50 13.09
CA SER A 81 7.19 -26.77 14.32
C SER A 81 6.46 -27.28 15.56
N MET A 82 5.42 -28.13 15.43
CA MET A 82 4.68 -28.62 16.60
C MET A 82 5.54 -29.29 17.68
N GLY A 83 6.71 -29.82 17.31
CA GLY A 83 7.69 -30.36 18.26
C GLY A 83 8.62 -29.33 18.95
N GLN A 84 8.67 -28.07 18.49
CA GLN A 84 9.63 -27.03 18.91
C GLN A 84 8.99 -25.64 19.10
N LEU A 85 7.66 -25.59 19.21
CA LEU A 85 6.74 -24.49 18.89
C LEU A 85 7.00 -23.11 19.53
N LEU A 86 7.90 -22.97 20.49
CA LEU A 86 8.19 -21.68 21.15
C LEU A 86 9.66 -21.26 21.18
N LEU A 87 10.60 -22.18 20.94
CA LEU A 87 12.04 -21.93 21.18
C LEU A 87 12.96 -22.45 20.06
N GLY A 88 12.42 -23.16 19.06
CA GLY A 88 13.21 -23.65 17.93
C GLY A 88 13.48 -22.55 16.89
N SER A 89 14.71 -22.53 16.35
CA SER A 89 15.08 -21.63 15.25
C SER A 89 14.20 -21.79 14.01
N MET A 90 13.62 -22.98 13.80
CA MET A 90 12.70 -23.25 12.68
C MET A 90 11.37 -22.50 12.81
N ALA A 91 10.81 -22.35 14.01
CA ALA A 91 9.54 -21.65 14.21
C ALA A 91 9.66 -20.15 13.84
N TRP A 92 10.78 -19.53 14.21
CA TRP A 92 11.10 -18.15 13.81
C TRP A 92 11.20 -18.00 12.29
N GLY A 93 11.92 -18.91 11.63
CA GLY A 93 12.03 -18.92 10.17
C GLY A 93 10.67 -19.03 9.47
N VAL A 94 9.77 -19.85 10.00
CA VAL A 94 8.39 -19.97 9.50
C VAL A 94 7.64 -18.65 9.65
N ILE A 95 7.63 -18.06 10.84
CA ILE A 95 6.95 -16.78 11.09
C ILE A 95 7.50 -15.67 10.18
N HIS A 96 8.82 -15.54 10.07
CA HIS A 96 9.45 -14.52 9.22
C HIS A 96 9.18 -14.75 7.75
N GLY A 97 9.16 -16.01 7.29
CA GLY A 97 8.80 -16.36 5.93
C GLY A 97 7.36 -15.96 5.59
N VAL A 98 6.40 -16.27 6.46
CA VAL A 98 4.99 -15.86 6.29
C VAL A 98 4.88 -14.34 6.25
N LEU A 99 5.49 -13.65 7.22
CA LEU A 99 5.45 -12.19 7.30
C LEU A 99 6.07 -11.51 6.06
N LEU A 100 7.19 -12.03 5.57
CA LEU A 100 7.85 -11.54 4.36
C LEU A 100 6.95 -11.69 3.15
N PHE A 101 6.39 -12.89 2.90
CA PHE A 101 5.54 -13.12 1.74
C PHE A 101 4.24 -12.32 1.79
N CYS A 102 3.61 -12.21 2.96
CA CYS A 102 2.44 -11.34 3.14
C CYS A 102 2.79 -9.87 2.88
N SER A 103 3.93 -9.40 3.37
CA SER A 103 4.38 -8.01 3.15
C SER A 103 4.66 -7.74 1.67
N LEU A 104 5.32 -8.66 0.98
CA LEU A 104 5.58 -8.54 -0.47
C LEU A 104 4.29 -8.59 -1.29
N ALA A 105 3.33 -9.44 -0.90
CA ALA A 105 2.02 -9.50 -1.55
C ALA A 105 1.27 -8.17 -1.41
N LEU A 106 1.24 -7.59 -0.21
CA LEU A 106 0.65 -6.27 0.04
C LEU A 106 1.37 -5.17 -0.75
N ALA A 107 2.69 -5.19 -0.82
CA ALA A 107 3.45 -4.24 -1.63
C ALA A 107 3.11 -4.36 -3.12
N ALA A 108 3.00 -5.58 -3.66
CA ALA A 108 2.58 -5.82 -5.04
C ALA A 108 1.16 -5.32 -5.31
N ILE A 109 0.22 -5.55 -4.39
CA ILE A 109 -1.15 -5.01 -4.48
C ILE A 109 -1.11 -3.47 -4.50
N LEU A 110 -0.39 -2.83 -3.59
CA LEU A 110 -0.32 -1.37 -3.55
C LEU A 110 0.32 -0.77 -4.81
N LEU A 111 1.36 -1.41 -5.35
CA LEU A 111 1.94 -1.03 -6.65
C LEU A 111 0.92 -1.16 -7.78
N ALA A 112 0.11 -2.23 -7.78
CA ALA A 112 -0.96 -2.44 -8.76
C ALA A 112 -2.04 -1.35 -8.63
N LEU A 113 -2.33 -0.91 -7.40
CA LEU A 113 -3.20 0.22 -7.09
C LEU A 113 -2.54 1.59 -7.37
N GLY A 114 -1.38 1.63 -8.02
CA GLY A 114 -0.74 2.88 -8.45
C GLY A 114 0.06 3.60 -7.36
N THR A 115 0.29 2.97 -6.20
CA THR A 115 1.15 3.54 -5.16
C THR A 115 2.59 3.67 -5.71
N PRO A 116 3.25 4.83 -5.56
CA PRO A 116 4.62 5.01 -6.03
C PRO A 116 5.60 4.06 -5.31
N GLY A 117 6.37 3.29 -6.08
CA GLY A 117 7.34 2.34 -5.52
C GLY A 117 8.38 2.96 -4.60
N GLY A 118 8.81 4.20 -4.86
CA GLY A 118 9.71 4.94 -3.97
C GLY A 118 9.14 5.16 -2.56
N ARG A 119 7.82 5.42 -2.45
CA ARG A 119 7.14 5.59 -1.16
C ARG A 119 7.09 4.29 -0.36
N LEU A 120 6.84 3.17 -1.02
CA LEU A 120 6.89 1.84 -0.41
C LEU A 120 8.32 1.47 0.02
N GLY A 121 9.32 1.82 -0.79
CA GLY A 121 10.74 1.62 -0.46
C GLY A 121 11.18 2.39 0.78
N VAL A 122 10.78 3.66 0.91
CA VAL A 122 11.06 4.45 2.12
C VAL A 122 10.41 3.82 3.36
N ARG A 123 9.19 3.29 3.25
CA ARG A 123 8.51 2.60 4.36
C ARG A 123 9.20 1.32 4.78
N LEU A 124 9.72 0.56 3.81
CA LEU A 124 10.56 -0.60 4.06
C LEU A 124 11.85 -0.21 4.80
N LEU A 125 12.52 0.89 4.40
CA LEU A 125 13.71 1.37 5.10
C LEU A 125 13.42 1.79 6.55
N ILE A 126 12.32 2.51 6.77
CA ILE A 126 11.87 2.89 8.12
C ILE A 126 11.62 1.63 8.96
N SER A 127 10.93 0.63 8.40
CA SER A 127 10.60 -0.58 9.13
C SER A 127 11.82 -1.45 9.44
N ILE A 128 12.81 -1.52 8.53
CA ILE A 128 14.11 -2.15 8.77
C ILE A 128 14.85 -1.43 9.89
N ALA A 129 14.89 -0.09 9.87
CA ALA A 129 15.56 0.69 10.90
C ALA A 129 14.93 0.45 12.28
N VAL A 130 13.59 0.46 12.38
CA VAL A 130 12.90 0.16 13.64
C VAL A 130 13.14 -1.28 14.08
N GLY A 131 13.06 -2.24 13.16
CA GLY A 131 13.32 -3.65 13.47
C GLY A 131 14.74 -3.88 13.98
N LEU A 132 15.74 -3.20 13.41
CA LEU A 132 17.13 -3.25 13.86
C LEU A 132 17.27 -2.67 15.27
N VAL A 133 16.69 -1.50 15.53
CA VAL A 133 16.71 -0.88 16.86
C VAL A 133 16.07 -1.81 17.90
N VAL A 134 14.89 -2.34 17.61
CA VAL A 134 14.20 -3.29 18.50
C VAL A 134 15.05 -4.55 18.70
N GLY A 135 15.63 -5.09 17.63
CA GLY A 135 16.48 -6.27 17.70
C GLY A 135 17.70 -6.07 18.61
N VAL A 136 18.36 -4.91 18.52
CA VAL A 136 19.48 -4.54 19.40
C VAL A 136 19.01 -4.34 20.85
N VAL A 137 17.91 -3.61 21.07
CA VAL A 137 17.37 -3.34 22.41
C VAL A 137 17.05 -4.63 23.14
N PHE A 138 16.36 -5.57 22.49
CA PHE A 138 16.01 -6.85 23.09
C PHE A 138 17.20 -7.82 23.13
N GLY A 139 18.06 -7.84 22.10
CA GLY A 139 19.22 -8.72 22.04
C GLY A 139 20.32 -8.38 23.05
N LEU A 140 20.41 -7.11 23.47
CA LEU A 140 21.28 -6.66 24.56
C LEU A 140 20.58 -6.66 25.93
N ASN A 141 19.33 -7.11 25.99
CA ASN A 141 18.53 -7.16 27.22
C ASN A 141 18.39 -5.78 27.92
N LEU A 142 18.34 -4.69 27.16
CA LEU A 142 18.32 -3.34 27.73
C LEU A 142 17.07 -3.06 28.59
N PRO A 143 15.84 -3.49 28.23
CA PRO A 143 14.67 -3.21 29.05
C PRO A 143 14.75 -3.88 30.43
N ASN A 144 15.19 -5.14 30.51
CA ASN A 144 15.37 -5.84 31.79
C ASN A 144 16.41 -5.12 32.67
N GLN A 145 17.56 -4.73 32.11
CA GLN A 145 18.59 -3.99 32.84
C GLN A 145 18.07 -2.65 33.36
N LEU A 146 17.32 -1.93 32.52
CA LEU A 146 16.67 -0.68 32.92
C LEU A 146 15.70 -0.92 34.10
N TYR A 147 14.84 -1.92 34.01
CA TYR A 147 13.88 -2.23 35.08
C TYR A 147 14.56 -2.66 36.37
N ALA A 148 15.66 -3.42 36.30
CA ALA A 148 16.48 -3.76 37.47
C ALA A 148 17.04 -2.50 38.13
N SER A 149 17.61 -1.58 37.34
CA SER A 149 18.17 -0.32 37.86
C SER A 149 17.13 0.56 38.55
N ILE A 150 15.91 0.61 38.02
CA ILE A 150 14.79 1.32 38.63
C ILE A 150 14.38 0.64 39.94
N ALA A 151 14.27 -0.70 39.97
CA ALA A 151 13.91 -1.43 41.18
C ALA A 151 14.91 -1.20 42.33
N GLU A 152 16.20 -1.21 42.01
CA GLU A 152 17.28 -0.91 42.95
C GLU A 152 17.17 0.52 43.49
N SER A 153 16.96 1.50 42.60
CA SER A 153 16.78 2.91 43.00
C SER A 153 15.59 3.14 43.93
N LEU A 154 14.55 2.32 43.82
CA LEU A 154 13.34 2.39 44.62
C LEU A 154 13.41 1.53 45.90
N SER A 155 14.49 0.76 46.09
CA SER A 155 14.66 -0.17 47.21
C SER A 155 13.43 -1.07 47.42
N LEU A 156 12.88 -1.59 46.32
CA LEU A 156 11.69 -2.44 46.39
C LEU A 156 12.01 -3.69 47.22
N GLY A 157 11.23 -3.94 48.28
CA GLY A 157 11.32 -5.14 49.12
C GLY A 157 10.88 -6.43 48.43
N VAL A 158 11.07 -6.52 47.12
CA VAL A 158 10.75 -7.67 46.26
C VAL A 158 12.04 -8.43 46.00
N ASP A 159 11.94 -9.75 45.92
CA ASP A 159 13.02 -10.64 45.50
C ASP A 159 13.72 -10.11 44.22
N PRO A 160 15.05 -9.90 44.23
CA PRO A 160 15.82 -9.44 43.08
C PRO A 160 15.53 -10.17 41.77
N ALA A 161 15.22 -11.47 41.82
CA ALA A 161 14.90 -12.25 40.62
C ALA A 161 13.62 -11.76 39.90
N ASN A 162 12.66 -11.18 40.64
CA ASN A 162 11.37 -10.74 40.12
C ASN A 162 11.28 -9.22 39.94
N GLN A 163 12.31 -8.47 40.35
CA GLN A 163 12.33 -7.01 40.29
C GLN A 163 12.08 -6.45 38.89
N PRO A 164 12.76 -6.92 37.81
CA PRO A 164 12.50 -6.41 36.46
C PRO A 164 11.07 -6.65 36.00
N LEU A 165 10.48 -7.80 36.36
CA LEU A 165 9.11 -8.16 35.98
C LEU A 165 8.10 -7.22 36.64
N VAL A 166 8.25 -6.95 37.94
CA VAL A 166 7.34 -6.07 38.69
C VAL A 166 7.42 -4.64 38.15
N VAL A 167 8.64 -4.12 37.95
CA VAL A 167 8.83 -2.77 37.41
C VAL A 167 8.33 -2.67 35.97
N GLY A 168 8.67 -3.65 35.12
CA GLY A 168 8.20 -3.69 33.74
C GLY A 168 6.67 -3.74 33.65
N ALA A 169 6.03 -4.61 34.43
CA ALA A 169 4.58 -4.70 34.51
C ALA A 169 3.95 -3.40 35.02
N ALA A 170 4.54 -2.75 36.02
CA ALA A 170 4.05 -1.48 36.58
C ALA A 170 4.16 -0.32 35.57
N LEU A 171 5.32 -0.17 34.92
CA LEU A 171 5.53 0.85 33.88
C LEU A 171 4.66 0.58 32.65
N GLY A 172 4.57 -0.68 32.24
CA GLY A 172 3.69 -1.11 31.15
C GLY A 172 2.22 -0.82 31.45
N SER A 173 1.75 -1.13 32.65
CA SER A 173 0.41 -0.77 33.16
C SER A 173 0.18 0.73 33.05
N LEU A 174 1.13 1.54 33.53
CA LEU A 174 1.00 3.00 33.54
C LEU A 174 0.88 3.54 32.11
N ILE A 175 1.73 3.08 31.18
CA ILE A 175 1.67 3.47 29.76
C ILE A 175 0.34 3.02 29.15
N GLY A 176 -0.06 1.78 29.37
CA GLY A 176 -1.31 1.20 28.87
C GLY A 176 -2.55 1.92 29.39
N LEU A 177 -2.53 2.34 30.65
CA LEU A 177 -3.58 3.13 31.31
C LEU A 177 -3.71 4.50 30.66
N ILE A 178 -2.59 5.21 30.45
CA ILE A 178 -2.59 6.52 29.81
C ILE A 178 -3.09 6.41 28.37
N ALA A 179 -2.59 5.46 27.59
CA ALA A 179 -3.04 5.21 26.22
C ALA A 179 -4.52 4.82 26.17
N GLY A 180 -4.95 3.92 27.06
CA GLY A 180 -6.33 3.49 27.23
C GLY A 180 -7.26 4.66 27.51
N LEU A 181 -6.86 5.57 28.39
CA LEU A 181 -7.63 6.75 28.73
C LEU A 181 -7.76 7.71 27.53
N ILE A 182 -6.66 7.96 26.82
CA ILE A 182 -6.66 8.81 25.62
C ILE A 182 -7.61 8.23 24.56
N VAL A 183 -7.52 6.93 24.29
CA VAL A 183 -8.38 6.25 23.31
C VAL A 183 -9.83 6.29 23.75
N ALA A 184 -10.12 5.98 25.03
CA ALA A 184 -11.47 6.00 25.57
C ALA A 184 -12.13 7.38 25.46
N ILE A 185 -11.39 8.46 25.69
CA ILE A 185 -11.89 9.85 25.55
C ILE A 185 -12.18 10.19 24.09
N ARG A 186 -11.33 9.74 23.16
CA ARG A 186 -11.45 10.06 21.73
C ARG A 186 -12.42 9.18 20.97
N MET A 187 -12.76 8.01 21.48
CA MET A 187 -13.62 7.06 20.78
C MET A 187 -15.09 7.54 20.79
N PRO A 188 -15.70 7.78 19.61
CA PRO A 188 -17.14 8.04 19.52
C PRO A 188 -17.92 6.75 19.83
N GLY A 189 -19.09 6.87 20.47
CA GLY A 189 -20.00 5.74 20.71
C GLY A 189 -20.25 5.39 22.17
N SER A 190 -20.61 4.11 22.40
CA SER A 190 -21.13 3.60 23.68
C SER A 190 -20.11 3.68 24.84
N PRO A 191 -20.54 4.04 26.06
CA PRO A 191 -19.70 4.00 27.27
C PRO A 191 -19.00 2.66 27.49
N TRP A 192 -19.66 1.55 27.15
CA TRP A 192 -19.11 0.20 27.30
C TRP A 192 -17.92 -0.07 26.38
N GLY A 193 -17.93 0.49 25.17
CA GLY A 193 -16.79 0.39 24.24
C GLY A 193 -15.56 1.13 24.77
N ARG A 194 -15.78 2.29 25.41
CA ARG A 194 -14.72 3.09 26.04
C ARG A 194 -14.09 2.38 27.23
N ILE A 195 -14.93 1.82 28.12
CA ILE A 195 -14.46 1.02 29.26
C ILE A 195 -13.69 -0.20 28.75
N GLY A 196 -14.21 -0.90 27.75
CA GLY A 196 -13.55 -2.04 27.13
C GLY A 196 -12.17 -1.68 26.57
N ALA A 197 -12.06 -0.58 25.82
CA ALA A 197 -10.79 -0.11 25.26
C ALA A 197 -9.79 0.30 26.36
N PHE A 198 -10.24 0.98 27.40
CA PHE A 198 -9.42 1.36 28.55
C PHE A 198 -8.84 0.13 29.26
N ILE A 199 -9.68 -0.85 29.59
CA ILE A 199 -9.27 -2.08 30.26
C ILE A 199 -8.31 -2.86 29.37
N LEU A 200 -8.67 -3.04 28.09
CA LEU A 200 -7.86 -3.80 27.14
C LEU A 200 -6.45 -3.21 27.01
N LEU A 201 -6.33 -1.89 26.82
CA LEU A 201 -5.03 -1.25 26.65
C LEU A 201 -4.19 -1.26 27.94
N THR A 202 -4.82 -1.18 29.11
CA THR A 202 -4.12 -1.33 30.39
C THR A 202 -3.57 -2.75 30.56
N VAL A 203 -4.38 -3.77 30.28
CA VAL A 203 -3.97 -5.18 30.35
C VAL A 203 -2.87 -5.49 29.33
N LEU A 204 -3.00 -4.99 28.10
CA LEU A 204 -1.96 -5.11 27.09
C LEU A 204 -0.67 -4.40 27.53
N GLY A 205 -0.78 -3.24 28.17
CA GLY A 205 0.35 -2.53 28.75
C GLY A 205 1.10 -3.38 29.78
N VAL A 206 0.38 -4.02 30.72
CA VAL A 206 0.98 -4.96 31.68
C VAL A 206 1.67 -6.12 30.96
N ALA A 207 0.99 -6.76 30.01
CA ALA A 207 1.52 -7.90 29.28
C ALA A 207 2.78 -7.54 28.49
N VAL A 208 2.80 -6.39 27.80
CA VAL A 208 3.96 -5.89 27.08
C VAL A 208 5.10 -5.53 28.04
N GLY A 209 4.80 -4.83 29.12
CA GLY A 209 5.77 -4.50 30.17
C GLY A 209 6.44 -5.76 30.75
N ALA A 210 5.63 -6.74 31.13
CA ALA A 210 6.10 -8.04 31.60
C ALA A 210 6.91 -8.79 30.54
N PHE A 211 6.45 -8.81 29.29
CA PHE A 211 7.18 -9.44 28.18
C PHE A 211 8.54 -8.79 27.95
N THR A 212 8.62 -7.45 27.98
CA THR A 212 9.89 -6.73 27.81
C THR A 212 10.86 -6.94 28.97
N ALA A 213 10.37 -7.33 30.15
CA ALA A 213 11.21 -7.65 31.29
C ALA A 213 11.88 -9.02 31.16
N ILE A 214 11.49 -9.86 30.21
CA ILE A 214 12.12 -11.17 29.99
C ILE A 214 13.52 -10.98 29.41
N THR A 215 14.48 -11.77 29.90
CA THR A 215 15.82 -11.82 29.35
C THR A 215 15.84 -12.64 28.06
N PHE A 216 16.18 -11.97 26.96
CA PHE A 216 16.32 -12.62 25.65
C PHE A 216 17.78 -12.76 25.25
N GLY A 217 18.12 -13.89 24.62
CA GLY A 217 19.41 -14.03 23.94
C GLY A 217 19.44 -13.22 22.63
N PRO A 218 20.64 -12.93 22.08
CA PRO A 218 20.78 -12.15 20.84
C PRO A 218 19.96 -12.70 19.66
N GLN A 219 19.85 -14.03 19.53
CA GLN A 219 19.08 -14.68 18.47
C GLN A 219 17.58 -14.38 18.59
N VAL A 220 17.03 -14.43 19.81
CA VAL A 220 15.60 -14.14 20.05
C VAL A 220 15.35 -12.64 19.89
N GLY A 221 16.26 -11.80 20.38
CA GLY A 221 16.21 -10.35 20.15
C GLY A 221 16.15 -10.02 18.65
N ALA A 222 17.04 -10.59 17.85
CA ALA A 222 17.02 -10.45 16.40
C ALA A 222 15.70 -10.93 15.79
N GLY A 223 15.17 -12.08 16.25
CA GLY A 223 13.89 -12.61 15.78
C GLY A 223 12.71 -11.68 16.09
N ILE A 224 12.65 -11.11 17.29
CA ILE A 224 11.67 -10.08 17.68
C ILE A 224 11.82 -8.84 16.80
N GLY A 225 13.05 -8.36 16.60
CA GLY A 225 13.35 -7.19 15.77
C GLY A 225 12.86 -7.35 14.33
N ILE A 226 13.14 -8.48 13.70
CA ILE A 226 12.67 -8.81 12.34
C ILE A 226 11.13 -8.84 12.30
N THR A 227 10.49 -9.50 13.26
CA THR A 227 9.02 -9.58 13.35
C THR A 227 8.39 -8.19 13.47
N VAL A 228 8.90 -7.36 14.37
CA VAL A 228 8.42 -5.98 14.55
C VAL A 228 8.64 -5.15 13.29
N GLY A 229 9.79 -5.30 12.62
CA GLY A 229 10.06 -4.67 11.34
C GLY A 229 9.01 -5.01 10.27
N TYR A 230 8.66 -6.29 10.10
CA TYR A 230 7.61 -6.68 9.15
C TYR A 230 6.24 -6.14 9.54
N VAL A 231 5.86 -6.24 10.82
CA VAL A 231 4.56 -5.73 11.31
C VAL A 231 4.45 -4.23 11.04
N ILE A 232 5.50 -3.45 11.34
CA ILE A 232 5.52 -2.01 11.05
C ILE A 232 5.39 -1.75 9.55
N TRP A 233 6.08 -2.52 8.71
CA TRP A 233 5.97 -2.36 7.27
C TRP A 233 4.54 -2.58 6.78
N ILE A 234 3.88 -3.65 7.27
CA ILE A 234 2.47 -3.96 6.97
C ILE A 234 1.55 -2.83 7.42
N VAL A 235 1.73 -2.31 8.64
CA VAL A 235 0.93 -1.19 9.17
C VAL A 235 1.11 0.06 8.30
N LEU A 236 2.35 0.41 7.95
CA LEU A 236 2.64 1.54 7.07
C LEU A 236 2.04 1.35 5.67
N MET A 237 1.97 0.12 5.16
CA MET A 237 1.29 -0.20 3.90
C MET A 237 -0.24 -0.11 4.03
N ALA A 238 -0.83 -0.55 5.14
CA ALA A 238 -2.26 -0.42 5.39
C ALA A 238 -2.71 1.04 5.46
N ILE A 239 -1.89 1.92 6.04
CA ILE A 239 -2.10 3.38 6.00
C ILE A 239 -2.03 3.92 4.56
N GLU A 240 -1.23 3.31 3.67
CA GLU A 240 -1.28 3.69 2.25
C GLU A 240 -2.55 3.27 1.56
N ALA A 241 -3.00 2.05 1.86
CA ALA A 241 -4.19 1.49 1.26
C ALA A 241 -5.40 2.40 1.52
N SER A 242 -5.48 3.04 2.70
CA SER A 242 -6.53 4.01 3.02
C SER A 242 -6.47 5.32 2.21
N ASN A 243 -5.36 5.62 1.55
CA ASN A 243 -5.19 6.82 0.72
C ASN A 243 -5.43 6.56 -0.78
N VAL A 244 -5.78 5.33 -1.16
CA VAL A 244 -6.05 4.97 -2.56
C VAL A 244 -7.41 5.53 -2.97
N ASP A 245 -7.40 6.41 -3.98
CA ASP A 245 -8.62 6.97 -4.55
C ASP A 245 -9.19 6.05 -5.66
N PRO A 246 -10.39 5.47 -5.47
CA PRO A 246 -11.01 4.59 -6.46
C PRO A 246 -11.34 5.32 -7.77
N GLU A 247 -11.60 6.63 -7.74
CA GLU A 247 -11.88 7.39 -8.97
C GLU A 247 -10.61 7.59 -9.80
N THR A 248 -9.50 7.94 -9.15
CA THR A 248 -8.18 7.98 -9.80
C THR A 248 -7.82 6.63 -10.43
N LEU A 249 -8.15 5.51 -9.79
CA LEU A 249 -7.95 4.18 -10.38
C LEU A 249 -8.79 3.94 -11.61
N LYS A 250 -10.09 4.30 -11.56
CA LYS A 250 -10.99 4.15 -12.69
C LYS A 250 -10.50 4.95 -13.91
N LEU A 251 -10.02 6.17 -13.69
CA LEU A 251 -9.49 7.03 -14.76
C LEU A 251 -8.29 6.42 -15.49
N ARG A 252 -7.52 5.52 -14.84
CA ARG A 252 -6.38 4.84 -15.50
C ARG A 252 -6.81 3.78 -16.52
N PHE A 253 -8.01 3.24 -16.37
CA PHE A 253 -8.53 2.18 -17.24
C PHE A 253 -9.69 2.65 -18.11
N TYR A 254 -10.08 3.93 -18.01
CA TYR A 254 -11.20 4.50 -18.74
C TYR A 254 -10.70 5.50 -19.79
N PRO A 255 -11.02 5.31 -21.09
CA PRO A 255 -10.51 6.15 -22.18
C PRO A 255 -11.22 7.51 -22.21
N THR A 256 -10.75 8.45 -21.38
CA THR A 256 -11.37 9.77 -21.21
C THR A 256 -11.16 10.68 -22.42
N GLN A 257 -9.96 10.75 -23.01
CA GLN A 257 -9.73 11.68 -24.12
C GLN A 257 -10.47 11.25 -25.38
N THR A 258 -10.54 9.94 -25.69
CA THR A 258 -11.37 9.47 -26.81
C THR A 258 -12.83 9.85 -26.63
N ILE A 259 -13.38 9.71 -25.41
CA ILE A 259 -14.78 10.06 -25.13
C ILE A 259 -15.01 11.57 -25.21
N GLU A 260 -14.14 12.38 -24.60
CA GLU A 260 -14.26 13.84 -24.61
C GLU A 260 -14.09 14.42 -26.01
N THR A 261 -13.07 13.99 -26.75
CA THR A 261 -12.84 14.43 -28.13
C THR A 261 -14.02 14.03 -29.03
N SER A 262 -14.59 12.84 -28.83
CA SER A 262 -15.77 12.41 -29.60
C SER A 262 -17.01 13.23 -29.26
N LYS A 263 -17.20 13.63 -28.00
CA LYS A 263 -18.29 14.52 -27.58
C LYS A 263 -18.13 15.91 -28.19
N GLU A 264 -16.93 16.48 -28.13
CA GLU A 264 -16.65 17.80 -28.71
C GLU A 264 -16.92 17.81 -30.23
N THR A 265 -16.47 16.77 -30.95
CA THR A 265 -16.77 16.61 -32.38
C THR A 265 -18.27 16.50 -32.64
N LEU A 266 -19.01 15.76 -31.80
CA LEU A 266 -20.46 15.60 -31.93
C LEU A 266 -21.21 16.92 -31.67
N GLU A 267 -20.82 17.68 -30.65
CA GLU A 267 -21.38 19.00 -30.36
C GLU A 267 -21.09 20.00 -31.49
N TRP A 268 -19.88 19.98 -32.05
CA TRP A 268 -19.52 20.79 -33.21
C TRP A 268 -20.36 20.43 -34.44
N LEU A 269 -20.60 19.12 -34.67
CA LEU A 269 -21.44 18.65 -35.76
C LEU A 269 -22.89 19.10 -35.57
N GLN A 270 -23.45 18.95 -34.37
CA GLN A 270 -24.80 19.40 -34.05
C GLN A 270 -25.00 20.89 -34.29
N LYS A 271 -24.01 21.74 -33.97
CA LYS A 271 -24.07 23.19 -34.24
C LYS A 271 -24.07 23.55 -35.73
N ARG A 272 -23.60 22.65 -36.61
CA ARG A 272 -23.46 22.90 -38.06
C ARG A 272 -24.48 22.17 -38.92
N MET A 273 -25.25 21.23 -38.36
CA MET A 273 -26.29 20.53 -39.09
C MET A 273 -27.54 21.42 -39.29
N PRO A 274 -28.19 21.40 -40.47
CA PRO A 274 -29.45 22.11 -40.69
C PRO A 274 -30.56 21.64 -39.72
N PRO A 275 -31.47 22.52 -39.28
CA PRO A 275 -32.60 22.11 -38.45
C PRO A 275 -33.46 21.08 -39.20
N GLY A 276 -33.67 19.90 -38.62
CA GLY A 276 -34.62 18.89 -39.11
C GLY A 276 -34.08 17.53 -39.58
N ILE A 277 -32.77 17.27 -39.49
CA ILE A 277 -32.17 15.96 -39.90
C ILE A 277 -31.90 15.01 -38.71
N GLY A 278 -32.15 15.44 -37.47
CA GLY A 278 -31.70 14.73 -36.26
C GLY A 278 -32.71 14.54 -35.13
N SER A 279 -34.02 14.56 -35.41
CA SER A 279 -35.05 14.12 -34.45
C SER A 279 -35.39 12.66 -34.63
#